data_AF-Q9Z2U6-F1
#
_entry.id   AF-Q9Z2U6-F1
#
_cell.length_a   1.000
_cell.length_b   1.000
_cell.length_c   1.000
_cell.angle_alpha   90.00
_cell.angle_beta   90.00
_cell.angle_gamma   90.00
#
_symmetry.space_group_name_H-M   'P 1'
#
loop_
_entity.id
_entity.type
_entity.pdbx_description
1 polymer ?
#
loop_
_entity_poly.entity_id
_entity_poly.type
_entity_poly.pdbx_seq_one_letter_code
_entity_poly.pdbx_strand_id
1 'polypeptide(L)' 'KLNEVDLDELVLQTDTYSGAEIIAVCKEAALLALEENIKADCIMKRHFTQALSIVTPRIPESLRRFYEDYQEKSGLHTV' A
#
# COMPACT_ATOMS: atom_id res chain seq x y z
N LYS A 1 -19.10 -1.83 -2.39
CA LYS A 1 -19.24 -0.36 -2.23
C LYS A 1 -17.88 0.18 -1.82
N LEU A 2 -17.18 0.88 -2.71
CA LEU A 2 -15.90 1.53 -2.39
C LEU A 2 -16.12 2.92 -1.76
N ASN A 3 -17.37 3.39 -1.74
CA ASN A 3 -17.73 4.76 -1.36
C ASN A 3 -17.46 5.13 0.11
N GLU A 4 -17.12 4.15 0.97
CA GLU A 4 -16.70 4.39 2.36
C GLU A 4 -15.17 4.37 2.55
N VAL A 5 -14.42 4.13 1.48
CA VAL A 5 -12.96 4.11 1.46
C VAL A 5 -12.48 5.23 0.54
N ASP A 6 -11.78 6.19 1.13
CA ASP A 6 -11.16 7.29 0.40
C ASP A 6 -9.85 6.79 -0.24
N LEU A 7 -9.85 6.65 -1.57
CA LEU A 7 -8.69 6.19 -2.32
C LEU A 7 -7.55 7.21 -2.30
N ASP A 8 -7.85 8.51 -2.28
CA ASP A 8 -6.83 9.54 -2.28
C ASP A 8 -6.07 9.53 -0.95
N GLU A 9 -6.76 9.29 0.16
CA GLU A 9 -6.13 9.09 1.47
C GLU A 9 -5.24 7.84 1.50
N LEU A 10 -5.68 6.73 0.91
CA LEU A 10 -4.86 5.52 0.83
C LEU A 10 -3.60 5.72 -0.01
N VAL A 11 -3.70 6.45 -1.13
CA VAL A 11 -2.54 6.79 -1.96
C VAL A 11 -1.53 7.61 -1.16
N LEU A 12 -1.99 8.61 -0.39
CA LEU A 12 -1.11 9.42 0.45
C LEU A 12 -0.42 8.61 1.56
N GLN A 13 -1.12 7.63 2.15
CA GLN A 13 -0.59 6.79 3.23
C GLN A 13 0.33 5.66 2.76
N THR A 14 0.32 5.37 1.46
CA THR A 14 1.11 4.29 0.85
C THR A 14 2.25 4.78 -0.01
N ASP A 15 2.66 6.05 0.19
CA ASP A 15 3.92 6.52 -0.36
C ASP A 15 5.06 5.58 0.08
N THR A 16 5.98 5.29 -0.84
CA THR A 16 7.07 4.29 -0.72
C THR A 16 6.67 2.80 -0.71
N TYR A 17 5.38 2.46 -0.78
CA TYR A 17 4.95 1.06 -0.91
C TYR A 17 5.15 0.59 -2.34
N SER A 18 5.70 -0.60 -2.48
CA SER A 18 5.69 -1.39 -3.70
C SER A 18 4.32 -2.04 -3.93
N GLY A 19 4.07 -2.49 -5.16
CA GLY A 19 2.85 -3.24 -5.49
C GLY A 19 2.65 -4.49 -4.63
N ALA A 20 3.72 -5.14 -4.17
CA ALA A 20 3.64 -6.29 -3.28
C ALA A 20 3.07 -5.91 -1.90
N GLU A 21 3.41 -4.74 -1.38
CA GLU A 21 2.92 -4.26 -0.10
C GLU A 21 1.49 -3.75 -0.20
N ILE A 22 1.11 -3.11 -1.30
CA ILE A 22 -0.30 -2.76 -1.56
C ILE A 22 -1.17 -4.02 -1.54
N ILE A 23 -0.71 -5.11 -2.18
CA ILE A 23 -1.42 -6.40 -2.14
C ILE A 23 -1.52 -6.93 -0.71
N ALA A 24 -0.44 -6.82 0.08
CA ALA A 24 -0.43 -7.24 1.47
C ALA A 24 -1.43 -6.44 2.32
N VAL A 25 -1.48 -5.11 2.17
CA VAL A 25 -2.44 -4.22 2.84
C VAL A 25 -3.87 -4.64 2.52
N CYS A 26 -4.19 -4.87 1.24
CA CYS A 26 -5.53 -5.29 0.83
C CYS A 26 -5.94 -6.65 1.42
N LYS A 27 -5.00 -7.60 1.50
CA LYS A 27 -5.26 -8.91 2.12
C LYS A 27 -5.47 -8.79 3.62
N GLU A 28 -4.62 -8.02 4.29
CA GLU A 28 -4.73 -7.79 5.73
C GLU A 28 -6.04 -7.08 6.09
N ALA A 29 -6.44 -6.05 5.33
CA ALA A 29 -7.70 -5.37 5.52
C ALA A 29 -8.91 -6.30 5.32
N ALA A 30 -8.81 -7.27 4.40
CA ALA A 30 -9.85 -8.27 4.20
C ALA A 30 -9.92 -9.27 5.37
N LEU A 31 -8.77 -9.69 5.92
CA LEU A 31 -8.72 -10.55 7.10
C LEU A 31 -9.31 -9.84 8.32
N LEU A 32 -8.92 -8.59 8.57
CA LEU A 32 -9.46 -7.77 9.65
C LEU A 32 -10.99 -7.60 9.56
N ALA A 33 -11.53 -7.43 8.35
CA ALA A 33 -12.97 -7.38 8.14
C ALA A 33 -13.68 -8.69 8.53
N LEU A 34 -13.07 -9.82 8.17
CA LEU A 34 -13.59 -11.15 8.50
C LEU A 34 -13.45 -11.50 9.99
N GLU A 35 -12.37 -11.04 10.64
CA GLU A 35 -12.18 -11.17 12.08
C GLU A 35 -13.23 -10.35 12.86
N GLU A 36 -13.56 -9.15 12.39
CA GLU A 36 -14.62 -8.33 12.99
C GLU A 36 -16.00 -8.97 12.78
N ASN A 37 -16.28 -9.46 11.57
CA ASN A 37 -17.52 -10.15 11.25
C ASN A 37 -17.30 -11.16 10.12
N ILE A 38 -17.46 -12.44 10.43
CA ILE A 38 -17.28 -13.53 9.45
C ILE A 38 -18.26 -13.45 8.26
N LYS A 39 -19.35 -12.68 8.38
CA LYS A 39 -20.33 -12.42 7.32
C LYS A 39 -20.14 -11.05 6.65
N ALA A 40 -19.02 -10.37 6.88
CA ALA A 40 -18.74 -9.08 6.26
C ALA A 40 -18.80 -9.17 4.74
N ASP A 41 -19.53 -8.24 4.11
CA ASP A 41 -19.70 -8.13 2.66
C ASP A 41 -18.86 -6.98 2.06
N CYS A 42 -18.21 -6.19 2.91
CA CYS A 42 -17.40 -5.05 2.53
C CYS A 42 -16.25 -4.80 3.51
N ILE A 43 -15.21 -4.15 2.99
CA ILE A 43 -14.07 -3.66 3.77
C ILE A 43 -14.28 -2.17 4.00
N MET A 44 -14.19 -1.74 5.26
CA MET A 44 -14.37 -0.34 5.67
C MET A 44 -13.02 0.32 5.93
N LYS A 45 -13.00 1.67 5.95
CA LYS A 45 -11.79 2.47 6.18
C LYS A 45 -10.96 2.00 7.38
N ARG A 46 -11.59 1.66 8.51
CA ARG A 46 -10.89 1.21 9.72
C ARG A 46 -10.01 -0.03 9.49
N HIS A 47 -10.44 -0.96 8.63
CA HIS A 47 -9.66 -2.17 8.35
C HIS A 47 -8.40 -1.81 7.55
N PHE A 48 -8.49 -0.84 6.63
CA PHE A 48 -7.30 -0.31 5.94
C PHE A 48 -6.37 0.44 6.89
N THR A 49 -6.91 1.28 7.78
CA THR A 49 -6.10 1.98 8.78
C THR A 49 -5.32 1.00 9.67
N GLN A 50 -5.94 -0.11 10.08
CA GLN A 50 -5.28 -1.16 10.83
C GLN A 50 -4.29 -1.96 9.98
N ALA A 51 -4.65 -2.32 8.73
CA ALA A 51 -3.76 -3.03 7.83
C ALA A 51 -2.47 -2.24 7.55
N LEU A 52 -2.56 -0.92 7.40
CA LEU A 52 -1.41 -0.02 7.18
C LEU A 52 -0.50 0.13 8.40
N SER A 53 -0.97 -0.17 9.61
CA SER A 53 -0.10 -0.22 10.79
C SER A 53 0.63 -1.56 10.94
N ILE A 54 0.14 -2.61 10.28
CA ILE A 54 0.70 -3.96 10.30
C ILE A 54 1.70 -4.16 9.15
N VAL A 55 1.34 -3.71 7.96
CA VAL A 55 2.16 -3.85 6.75
C VAL A 55 3.10 -2.66 6.66
N THR A 56 4.41 -2.91 6.81
CA THR A 56 5.43 -1.86 6.68
C THR A 56 6.08 -1.87 5.29
N PRO A 57 6.46 -0.70 4.75
CA PRO A 57 7.25 -0.62 3.53
C PRO A 57 8.66 -1.18 3.77
N ARG A 58 9.15 -1.93 2.79
CA ARG A 58 10.36 -2.77 2.83
C ARG A 58 11.44 -2.24 1.91
N ILE A 59 11.13 -1.25 1.07
CA ILE A 59 12.12 -0.60 0.18
C ILE A 59 12.75 0.55 0.96
N PRO A 60 14.04 0.47 1.33
CA PRO A 60 14.71 1.57 2.00
C PRO A 60 14.86 2.77 1.06
N GLU A 61 14.75 3.97 1.60
CA GLU A 61 14.93 5.22 0.85
C GLU A 61 16.31 5.29 0.16
N SER A 62 17.36 4.73 0.78
CA SER A 62 18.70 4.68 0.17
C SER A 62 18.74 3.85 -1.10
N LEU A 63 17.98 2.75 -1.16
CA LEU A 63 17.91 1.90 -2.35
C LEU A 63 17.16 2.60 -3.47
N ARG A 64 16.09 3.33 -3.13
CA ARG A 64 15.30 4.11 -4.08
C ARG A 64 16.15 5.21 -4.73
N ARG A 65 16.87 5.99 -3.91
CA ARG A 65 17.82 7.02 -4.38
C ARG A 65 18.93 6.45 -5.24
N PHE A 66 19.47 5.28 -4.88
CA PHE A 66 20.49 4.62 -5.70
C PHE A 66 19.99 4.34 -7.12
N TYR A 67 18.76 3.84 -7.26
CA TYR A 67 18.17 3.57 -8.57
C TYR A 67 17.79 4.84 -9.35
N GLU A 68 17.33 5.90 -8.66
CA GLU A 68 17.08 7.21 -9.26
C GLU A 68 18.38 7.81 -9.85
N ASP A 69 19.44 7.85 -9.05
CA ASP A 69 20.78 8.29 -9.47
C ASP A 69 21.30 7.45 -10.65
N TYR A 70 21.10 6.13 -10.61
CA TYR A 70 21.51 5.23 -11.67
C TYR A 70 20.75 5.52 -12.96
N GLN A 71 19.44 5.74 -12.88
CA GLN A 71 18.60 6.07 -14.03
C GLN A 71 19.04 7.39 -14.69
N GLU A 72 19.34 8.42 -13.91
CA GLU A 72 19.84 9.71 -14.42
C GLU A 72 21.21 9.58 -15.11
N LYS A 73 22.13 8.82 -14.52
CA LYS A 73 23.52 8.73 -15.00
C LYS A 73 23.72 7.73 -16.14
N SER A 74 22.85 6.72 -16.25
CA SER A 74 22.98 5.64 -17.24
C SER A 74 22.42 6.01 -18.63
N GLY A 75 21.72 7.13 -18.76
CA GLY A 75 21.03 7.50 -20.00
C GLY A 75 19.85 6.58 -20.34
N LEU A 76 19.45 5.71 -19.41
CA LEU A 76 18.25 4.87 -19.51
C LEU A 76 17.04 5.74 -19.17
N HIS A 77 16.60 6.55 -20.13
CA HIS A 77 15.29 7.17 -20.05
C HIS A 77 14.24 6.18 -20.54
N THR A 78 13.25 5.91 -19.69
CA THR A 78 12.06 5.15 -20.05
C THR A 78 11.36 5.86 -21.20
N VAL A 79 11.05 5.12 -22.28
CA VAL A 79 10.22 5.59 -23.41
C VAL A 79 8.79 5.83 -22.94
#